data_AF-A0A951I988-F1
#
_entry.id   AF-A0A951I988-F1
#
_cell.length_a   1.000
_cell.length_b   1.000
_cell.length_c   1.000
_cell.angle_alpha   90.00
_cell.angle_beta   90.00
_cell.angle_gamma   90.00
#
_symmetry.space_group_name_H-M   'P 1'
#
loop_
_entity.id
_entity.type
_entity.pdbx_description
1 polymer ?
#
loop_
_entity_poly.entity_id
_entity_poly.type
_entity_poly.pdbx_seq_one_letter_code
_entity_poly.pdbx_strand_id
1 'polypeptide(L)'
;MILEDSTYSVVKDFAGPAATFFAAMSALFYVRRQTLTAEKQAETALDQLRYNLFERRYAIYNDIKSFLHLLLKHSNNYDFDELKIVEHYVVMDEASFFFPPDICIYIKKLKNDCKSLINMTEQQLPRSPRYTQAKSQLAFHLQQLPSRFQKELRFKQLTRARPNYWRRLYNKLYWFITYDPFLAKVWRER
;
A
#
# COMPACT_ATOMS: atom_id res chain seq x y z
N MET A 1 36.61 49.36 44.38
CA MET A 1 36.87 48.20 43.51
C MET A 1 36.42 46.92 44.24
N ILE A 2 35.16 46.83 44.67
CA ILE A 2 34.60 45.69 45.44
C ILE A 2 33.16 45.34 44.96
N LEU A 3 32.55 46.16 44.09
CA LEU A 3 31.19 45.95 43.59
C LEU A 3 31.10 45.06 42.33
N GLU A 4 32.24 44.70 41.72
CA GLU A 4 32.26 43.82 40.52
C GLU A 4 32.25 42.33 40.88
N ASP A 5 32.79 41.92 42.03
CA ASP A 5 32.87 40.50 42.40
C ASP A 5 31.50 39.90 42.82
N SER A 6 30.63 40.72 43.41
CA SER A 6 29.31 40.30 43.93
C SER A 6 28.28 40.05 42.82
N THR A 7 28.28 40.87 41.77
CA THR A 7 27.38 40.67 40.62
C THR A 7 27.82 39.49 39.76
N TYR A 8 29.14 39.26 39.67
CA TYR A 8 29.71 38.13 38.96
C TYR A 8 29.41 36.78 39.61
N SER A 9 29.49 36.66 40.94
CA SER A 9 29.19 35.41 41.66
C SER A 9 27.71 34.99 41.50
N VAL A 10 26.79 35.96 41.57
CA VAL A 10 25.36 35.69 41.37
C VAL A 10 25.08 35.18 39.95
N VAL A 11 25.63 35.81 38.92
CA VAL A 11 25.43 35.36 37.53
C VAL A 11 26.03 33.97 37.29
N LYS A 12 27.16 33.66 37.94
CA LYS A 12 27.82 32.35 37.85
C LYS A 12 26.99 31.23 38.50
N ASP A 13 26.36 31.51 39.63
CA ASP A 13 25.55 30.52 40.35
C ASP A 13 24.22 30.19 39.63
N PHE A 14 23.69 31.11 38.81
CA PHE A 14 22.52 30.88 37.97
C PHE A 14 22.84 30.26 36.59
N ALA A 15 24.10 30.26 36.16
CA ALA A 15 24.49 29.74 34.85
C ALA A 15 24.25 28.23 34.71
N GLY A 16 24.50 27.45 35.76
CA GLY A 16 24.26 26.00 35.78
C GLY A 16 22.78 25.63 35.63
N PRO A 17 21.88 26.13 36.49
CA PRO A 17 20.44 25.90 36.37
C PRO A 17 19.85 26.42 35.05
N ALA A 18 20.29 27.60 34.58
CA ALA A 18 19.82 28.16 33.31
C ALA A 18 20.21 27.26 32.12
N ALA A 19 21.47 26.82 32.05
CA ALA A 19 21.92 25.89 31.02
C ALA A 19 21.13 24.58 31.03
N THR A 20 20.83 24.05 32.22
CA THR A 20 20.05 22.82 32.39
C THR A 20 18.60 23.00 31.91
N PHE A 21 17.99 24.15 32.19
CA PHE A 21 16.66 24.50 31.70
C PHE A 21 16.62 24.61 30.17
N PHE A 22 17.58 25.32 29.57
CA PHE A 22 17.66 25.42 28.10
C PHE A 22 17.95 24.07 27.44
N ALA A 23 18.80 23.23 28.04
CA ALA A 23 19.06 21.87 27.56
C ALA A 23 17.80 20.99 27.63
N ALA A 24 17.06 21.04 28.73
CA ALA A 24 15.80 20.30 28.88
C ALA A 24 14.72 20.78 27.88
N MET A 25 14.62 22.09 27.66
CA MET A 25 13.73 22.66 26.65
C MET A 25 14.11 22.22 25.23
N SER A 26 15.38 22.32 24.87
CA SER A 26 15.88 21.84 23.58
C SER A 26 15.60 20.34 23.39
N ALA A 27 15.86 19.51 24.42
CA ALA A 27 15.57 18.08 24.38
C ALA A 27 14.08 17.80 24.13
N LEU A 28 13.16 18.51 24.80
CA LEU A 28 11.72 18.39 24.58
C LEU A 28 11.32 18.78 23.14
N PHE A 29 11.91 19.83 22.58
CA PHE A 29 11.67 20.22 21.19
C PHE A 29 12.17 19.17 20.19
N TYR A 30 13.34 18.57 20.43
CA TYR A 30 13.88 17.50 19.60
C TYR A 30 13.03 16.23 19.67
N VAL A 31 12.63 15.79 20.86
CA VAL A 31 11.75 14.62 21.05
C VAL A 31 10.42 14.84 20.31
N ARG A 32 9.80 16.02 20.43
CA ARG A 32 8.56 16.36 19.70
C ARG A 32 8.73 16.35 18.17
N ARG A 33 9.87 16.84 17.66
CA ARG A 33 10.14 16.79 16.21
C ARG A 33 10.41 15.36 15.73
N GLN A 34 11.09 14.54 16.53
CA GLN A 34 11.32 13.14 16.22
C GLN A 34 10.01 12.35 16.16
N THR A 35 9.07 12.56 17.09
CA THR A 35 7.76 11.88 17.03
C THR A 35 6.97 12.26 15.78
N LEU A 36 6.92 13.54 15.42
CA LEU A 36 6.25 13.99 14.19
C LEU A 36 6.91 13.43 12.93
N THR A 37 8.22 13.25 12.95
CA THR A 37 8.97 12.67 11.82
C THR A 37 8.69 11.17 11.71
N ALA A 38 8.68 10.46 12.83
CA ALA A 38 8.35 9.04 12.89
C ALA A 38 6.91 8.76 12.43
N GLU A 39 5.95 9.59 12.82
CA GLU A 39 4.56 9.52 12.33
C GLU A 39 4.49 9.68 10.81
N LYS A 40 5.14 10.70 10.25
CA LYS A 40 5.18 10.91 8.80
C LYS A 40 5.89 9.77 8.05
N GLN A 41 6.95 9.21 8.64
CA GLN A 41 7.64 8.06 8.07
C GLN A 41 6.75 6.82 8.07
N ALA A 42 6.01 6.58 9.15
CA ALA A 42 5.04 5.49 9.24
C ALA A 42 3.92 5.65 8.20
N GLU A 43 3.37 6.86 8.03
CA GLU A 43 2.39 7.14 6.99
C GLU A 43 2.94 6.90 5.58
N THR A 44 4.17 7.36 5.32
CA THR A 44 4.84 7.17 4.02
C THR A 44 5.10 5.69 3.74
N ALA A 45 5.57 4.93 4.72
CA ALA A 45 5.79 3.49 4.60
C ALA A 45 4.47 2.75 4.34
N LEU A 46 3.39 3.16 5.00
CA LEU A 46 2.06 2.60 4.79
C LEU A 46 1.56 2.87 3.37
N ASP A 47 1.71 4.09 2.87
CA ASP A 47 1.34 4.44 1.49
C ASP A 47 2.19 3.69 0.45
N GLN A 48 3.49 3.51 0.70
CA GLN A 48 4.36 2.67 -0.13
C GLN A 48 3.92 1.21 -0.15
N LEU A 49 3.61 0.61 1.01
CA LEU A 49 3.10 -0.77 1.09
C LEU A 49 1.81 -0.95 0.30
N ARG A 50 0.90 0.04 0.35
CA ARG A 50 -0.35 0.02 -0.41
C ARG A 50 -0.12 0.12 -1.91
N TYR A 51 0.79 0.99 -2.33
CA TYR A 51 1.17 1.12 -3.73
C TYR A 51 1.79 -0.19 -4.27
N ASN A 52 2.76 -0.75 -3.54
CA ASN A 52 3.41 -2.02 -3.90
C ASN A 52 2.39 -3.17 -4.00
N LEU A 53 1.42 -3.23 -3.07
CA LEU A 53 0.35 -4.23 -3.13
C LEU A 53 -0.50 -4.07 -4.40
N PHE A 54 -0.85 -2.84 -4.77
CA PHE A 54 -1.60 -2.57 -5.98
C PHE A 54 -0.81 -2.95 -7.24
N GLU A 55 0.45 -2.57 -7.32
CA GLU A 55 1.33 -2.88 -8.43
C GLU A 55 1.42 -4.40 -8.65
N ARG A 56 1.61 -5.17 -7.56
CA ARG A 56 1.63 -6.65 -7.61
C ARG A 56 0.31 -7.23 -8.08
N ARG A 57 -0.82 -6.75 -7.56
CA ARG A 57 -2.16 -7.18 -8.01
C ARG A 57 -2.39 -6.88 -9.50
N TYR A 58 -1.97 -5.70 -9.95
CA TYR A 58 -2.11 -5.29 -11.35
C TYR A 58 -1.21 -6.13 -12.27
N ALA A 59 0.02 -6.42 -11.85
CA ALA A 59 0.94 -7.28 -12.58
C ALA A 59 0.35 -8.68 -12.79
N ILE A 60 -0.19 -9.31 -11.74
CA ILE A 60 -0.86 -10.63 -11.83
C ILE A 60 -2.07 -10.57 -12.77
N TYR A 61 -2.91 -9.54 -12.65
CA TYR A 61 -4.04 -9.35 -13.55
C TYR A 61 -3.60 -9.25 -15.01
N ASN A 62 -2.56 -8.45 -15.28
CA ASN A 62 -2.05 -8.24 -16.63
C ASN A 62 -1.39 -9.50 -17.20
N ASP A 63 -0.69 -10.25 -16.37
CA ASP A 63 -0.09 -11.52 -16.74
C ASP A 63 -1.15 -12.56 -17.14
N ILE A 64 -2.17 -12.77 -16.31
CA ILE A 64 -3.30 -13.66 -16.61
C ILE A 64 -3.98 -13.22 -17.92
N LYS A 65 -4.23 -11.92 -18.10
CA LYS A 65 -4.84 -11.40 -19.33
C LYS A 65 -3.97 -11.70 -20.56
N SER A 66 -2.66 -11.48 -20.45
CA SER A 66 -1.70 -11.72 -21.52
C SER A 66 -1.61 -13.21 -21.86
N PHE A 67 -1.60 -14.07 -20.85
CA PHE A 67 -1.62 -15.52 -21.00
C PHE A 67 -2.87 -16.00 -21.74
N LEU A 68 -4.06 -15.51 -21.36
CA LEU A 68 -5.30 -15.83 -22.07
C LEU A 68 -5.28 -15.37 -23.53
N HIS A 69 -4.75 -14.18 -23.80
CA HIS A 69 -4.57 -13.71 -25.18
C HIS A 69 -3.60 -14.60 -25.97
N LEU A 70 -2.50 -15.02 -25.35
CA LEU A 70 -1.53 -15.93 -25.95
C LEU A 70 -2.21 -17.25 -26.34
N LEU A 71 -2.94 -17.87 -25.40
CA LEU A 71 -3.66 -19.12 -25.64
C LEU A 71 -4.72 -18.98 -26.73
N LEU A 72 -5.52 -17.90 -26.73
CA LEU A 72 -6.56 -17.69 -27.74
C LEU A 72 -6.00 -17.40 -29.13
N LYS A 73 -4.86 -16.70 -29.22
CA LYS A 73 -4.19 -16.35 -30.47
C LYS A 73 -3.45 -17.53 -31.09
N HIS A 74 -2.69 -18.27 -30.28
CA HIS A 74 -1.86 -19.38 -30.73
C HIS A 74 -2.57 -20.73 -30.67
N SER A 75 -3.84 -20.77 -30.28
CA SER A 75 -4.61 -22.00 -30.18
C SER A 75 -4.54 -22.87 -31.46
N ASN A 76 -4.38 -22.25 -32.63
CA ASN A 76 -4.33 -22.94 -33.93
C ASN A 76 -2.91 -23.33 -34.37
N ASN A 77 -1.89 -22.70 -33.79
CA ASN A 77 -0.49 -22.94 -34.11
C ASN A 77 0.08 -23.75 -32.96
N TYR A 78 0.24 -25.06 -33.14
CA TYR A 78 0.63 -26.07 -32.13
C TYR A 78 2.01 -25.85 -31.46
N ASP A 79 2.56 -24.64 -31.52
CA ASP A 79 3.86 -24.27 -31.02
C ASP A 79 3.67 -23.44 -29.75
N PHE A 80 3.52 -24.15 -28.63
CA PHE A 80 3.54 -23.56 -27.31
C PHE A 80 4.91 -23.77 -26.69
N ASP A 81 5.55 -22.67 -26.33
CA ASP A 81 6.76 -22.72 -25.51
C ASP A 81 6.38 -23.10 -24.07
N GLU A 82 6.67 -24.34 -23.71
CA GLU A 82 6.32 -24.92 -22.40
C GLU A 82 6.87 -24.08 -21.24
N LEU A 83 8.07 -23.51 -21.38
CA LEU A 83 8.69 -22.68 -20.36
C LEU A 83 7.87 -21.42 -20.09
N LYS A 84 7.38 -20.76 -21.15
CA LYS A 84 6.52 -19.57 -21.02
C LYS A 84 5.18 -19.89 -20.33
N ILE A 85 4.63 -21.07 -20.59
CA ILE A 85 3.37 -21.51 -19.94
C ILE A 85 3.59 -21.71 -18.44
N VAL A 86 4.71 -22.33 -18.05
CA VAL A 86 5.04 -22.58 -16.64
C VAL A 86 5.19 -21.26 -15.87
N GLU A 87 5.82 -20.25 -16.46
CA GLU A 87 5.95 -18.91 -15.86
C GLU A 87 4.59 -18.31 -15.49
N HIS A 88 3.62 -18.33 -16.41
CA HIS A 88 2.26 -17.84 -16.14
C HIS A 88 1.55 -18.64 -15.04
N TYR A 89 1.80 -19.95 -14.95
CA TYR A 89 1.21 -20.77 -13.88
C TYR A 89 1.76 -20.48 -12.50
N VAL A 90 3.03 -20.08 -12.39
CA VAL A 90 3.64 -19.63 -11.13
C VAL A 90 2.97 -18.33 -10.68
N VAL A 91 2.83 -17.36 -11.58
CA VAL A 91 2.14 -16.08 -11.28
C VAL A 91 0.69 -16.30 -10.82
N MET A 92 -0.03 -17.24 -11.45
CA MET A 92 -1.37 -17.63 -11.02
C MET A 92 -1.41 -18.25 -9.63
N ASP A 93 -0.39 -19.02 -9.22
CA ASP A 93 -0.31 -19.62 -7.88
C ASP A 93 0.05 -18.56 -6.82
N GLU A 94 0.94 -17.64 -7.17
CA GLU A 94 1.31 -16.50 -6.33
C GLU A 94 0.13 -15.55 -6.06
N ALA A 95 -0.90 -15.56 -6.91
CA ALA A 95 -2.12 -14.79 -6.71
C ALA A 95 -2.78 -15.07 -5.35
N SER A 96 -2.59 -16.26 -4.78
CA SER A 96 -3.09 -16.63 -3.45
C SER A 96 -2.57 -15.72 -2.32
N PHE A 97 -1.40 -15.09 -2.48
CA PHE A 97 -0.82 -14.18 -1.50
C PHE A 97 -1.42 -12.76 -1.57
N PHE A 98 -1.97 -12.38 -2.72
CA PHE A 98 -2.36 -10.98 -2.98
C PHE A 98 -3.87 -10.77 -3.05
N PHE A 99 -4.64 -11.84 -3.31
CA PHE A 99 -6.07 -11.77 -3.57
C PHE A 99 -6.92 -12.49 -2.51
N PRO A 100 -8.19 -12.07 -2.36
CA PRO A 100 -9.13 -12.76 -1.48
C PRO A 100 -9.53 -14.15 -2.03
N PRO A 101 -10.04 -15.06 -1.17
CA PRO A 101 -10.29 -16.46 -1.53
C PRO A 101 -11.23 -16.66 -2.73
N ASP A 102 -12.21 -15.78 -2.92
CA ASP A 102 -13.16 -15.80 -4.04
C ASP A 102 -12.46 -15.62 -5.39
N ILE A 103 -11.52 -14.68 -5.47
CA ILE A 103 -10.70 -14.48 -6.67
C ILE A 103 -9.72 -15.64 -6.85
N CYS A 104 -9.13 -16.17 -5.77
CA CYS A 104 -8.23 -17.31 -5.85
C CYS A 104 -8.92 -18.58 -6.39
N ILE A 105 -10.15 -18.85 -5.96
CA ILE A 105 -10.97 -19.95 -6.50
C ILE A 105 -11.21 -19.74 -8.01
N TYR A 106 -11.51 -18.51 -8.42
CA TYR A 106 -11.69 -18.16 -9.83
C TYR A 106 -10.40 -18.37 -10.65
N ILE A 107 -9.25 -17.90 -10.17
CA ILE A 107 -7.95 -18.07 -10.85
C ILE A 107 -7.60 -19.57 -10.94
N LYS A 108 -7.85 -20.35 -9.89
CA LYS A 108 -7.64 -21.81 -9.92
C LYS A 108 -8.52 -22.50 -10.94
N LYS A 109 -9.79 -22.11 -11.05
CA LYS A 109 -10.70 -22.60 -12.10
C LYS A 109 -10.16 -22.24 -13.50
N LEU A 110 -9.78 -20.99 -13.68
CA LEU A 110 -9.22 -20.49 -14.94
C LEU A 110 -7.95 -21.25 -15.35
N LYS A 111 -7.05 -21.51 -14.40
CA LYS A 111 -5.84 -22.32 -14.59
C LYS A 111 -6.17 -23.72 -15.09
N ASN A 112 -7.16 -24.37 -14.50
CA ASN A 112 -7.61 -25.70 -14.92
C ASN A 112 -8.24 -25.67 -16.33
N ASP A 113 -9.03 -24.64 -16.64
CA ASP A 113 -9.62 -24.47 -17.97
C ASP A 113 -8.52 -24.25 -19.04
N CYS A 114 -7.46 -23.49 -18.70
CA CYS A 114 -6.29 -23.30 -19.57
C CYS A 114 -5.53 -24.61 -19.79
N LYS A 115 -5.26 -25.37 -18.72
CA LYS A 115 -4.60 -26.69 -18.81
C LYS A 115 -5.40 -27.66 -19.69
N SER A 116 -6.71 -27.68 -19.52
CA SER A 116 -7.61 -28.50 -20.34
C SER A 116 -7.48 -28.16 -21.83
N LEU A 117 -7.43 -26.86 -22.18
CA LEU A 117 -7.26 -26.42 -23.56
C LEU A 117 -5.88 -26.81 -24.15
N ILE A 118 -4.80 -26.65 -23.38
CA ILE A 118 -3.45 -27.02 -23.80
C ILE A 118 -3.37 -28.53 -24.06
N ASN A 119 -3.84 -29.35 -23.12
CA ASN A 119 -3.89 -30.80 -23.28
C ASN A 119 -4.70 -31.24 -24.51
N MET A 120 -5.82 -30.57 -24.81
CA MET A 120 -6.60 -30.84 -26.03
C MET A 120 -5.85 -30.45 -27.31
N THR A 121 -5.00 -29.43 -27.24
CA THR A 121 -4.20 -28.97 -28.38
C THR A 121 -3.07 -29.96 -28.66
N GLU A 122 -2.37 -30.42 -27.61
CA GLU A 122 -1.33 -31.44 -27.70
C GLU A 122 -1.85 -32.77 -28.27
N GLN A 123 -3.08 -33.16 -27.90
CA GLN A 123 -3.75 -34.35 -28.43
C GLN A 123 -4.20 -34.22 -29.89
N GLN A 124 -3.89 -33.11 -30.58
CA GLN A 124 -4.30 -32.83 -31.96
C GLN A 124 -5.83 -32.95 -32.17
N LEU A 125 -6.62 -32.51 -31.19
CA LEU A 125 -8.09 -32.47 -31.25
C LEU A 125 -8.70 -31.07 -31.57
N PRO A 126 -8.08 -30.16 -32.36
CA PRO A 126 -8.65 -28.82 -32.55
C PRO A 126 -9.93 -28.80 -33.39
N ARG A 127 -10.29 -29.91 -34.03
CA ARG A 127 -11.57 -30.08 -34.74
C ARG A 127 -12.68 -30.64 -33.85
N SER A 128 -12.39 -30.95 -32.58
CA SER A 128 -13.40 -31.45 -31.66
C SER A 128 -14.36 -30.33 -31.22
N PRO A 129 -15.67 -30.60 -31.09
CA PRO A 129 -16.62 -29.61 -30.55
C PRO A 129 -16.25 -29.17 -29.12
N ARG A 130 -15.61 -30.05 -28.35
CA ARG A 130 -15.10 -29.76 -27.00
C ARG A 130 -14.01 -28.69 -27.00
N TYR A 131 -13.13 -28.71 -27.99
CA TYR A 131 -12.09 -27.69 -28.13
C TYR A 131 -12.69 -26.31 -28.40
N THR A 132 -13.65 -26.21 -29.33
CA THR A 132 -14.35 -24.95 -29.63
C THR A 132 -15.08 -24.41 -28.40
N GLN A 133 -15.69 -25.30 -27.60
CA GLN A 133 -16.34 -24.94 -26.34
C GLN A 133 -15.33 -24.46 -25.29
N ALA A 134 -14.20 -25.14 -25.13
CA ALA A 134 -13.15 -24.71 -24.20
C ALA A 134 -12.58 -23.34 -24.59
N LYS A 135 -12.37 -23.11 -25.89
CA LYS A 135 -11.90 -21.83 -26.42
C LYS A 135 -12.91 -20.70 -26.19
N SER A 136 -14.20 -20.95 -26.41
CA SER A 136 -15.25 -19.94 -26.17
C SER A 136 -15.41 -19.64 -24.67
N GLN A 137 -15.28 -20.64 -23.80
CA GLN A 137 -15.25 -20.45 -22.35
C GLN A 137 -14.05 -19.60 -21.92
N LEU A 138 -12.86 -19.82 -22.48
CA LEU A 138 -11.69 -18.97 -22.20
C LEU A 138 -11.89 -17.53 -22.68
N ALA A 139 -12.48 -17.33 -23.87
CA ALA A 139 -12.83 -16.00 -24.36
C ALA A 139 -13.84 -15.29 -23.45
N PHE A 140 -14.81 -16.03 -22.91
CA PHE A 140 -15.74 -15.50 -21.92
C PHE A 140 -15.03 -15.11 -20.61
N HIS A 141 -14.09 -15.93 -20.12
CA HIS A 141 -13.27 -15.59 -18.96
C HIS A 141 -12.44 -14.32 -19.17
N LEU A 142 -11.87 -14.13 -20.36
CA LEU A 142 -11.14 -12.93 -20.73
C LEU A 142 -12.03 -11.68 -20.68
N GLN A 143 -13.28 -11.78 -21.13
CA GLN A 143 -14.26 -10.69 -21.06
C GLN A 143 -14.71 -10.39 -19.63
N GLN A 144 -14.82 -11.41 -18.77
CA GLN A 144 -15.21 -11.25 -17.36
C GLN A 144 -14.08 -10.78 -16.44
N LEU A 145 -12.83 -10.86 -16.90
CA LEU A 145 -11.65 -10.56 -16.09
C LEU A 145 -11.67 -9.14 -15.50
N PRO A 146 -11.95 -8.07 -16.29
CA PRO A 146 -11.98 -6.71 -15.76
C PRO A 146 -13.03 -6.52 -14.67
N SER A 147 -14.24 -7.08 -14.84
CA SER A 147 -15.32 -6.89 -13.87
C SER A 147 -15.06 -7.61 -12.55
N ARG A 148 -14.50 -8.82 -12.59
CA ARG A 148 -14.13 -9.58 -11.38
C ARG A 148 -12.98 -8.93 -10.61
N PHE A 149 -11.94 -8.46 -11.30
CA PHE A 149 -10.78 -7.83 -10.66
C PHE A 149 -11.04 -6.36 -10.31
N GLN A 150 -12.09 -5.73 -10.84
CA GLN A 150 -12.39 -4.31 -10.64
C GLN A 150 -12.41 -3.93 -9.16
N LYS A 151 -13.00 -4.76 -8.30
CA LYS A 151 -13.12 -4.47 -6.87
C LYS A 151 -11.74 -4.41 -6.19
N GLU A 152 -10.84 -5.32 -6.56
CA GLU A 152 -9.50 -5.45 -5.96
C GLU A 152 -8.47 -4.51 -6.58
N LEU A 153 -8.68 -4.10 -7.83
CA LEU A 153 -7.85 -3.13 -8.54
C LEU A 153 -8.35 -1.68 -8.37
N ARG A 154 -9.52 -1.46 -7.77
CA ARG A 154 -9.98 -0.11 -7.42
C ARG A 154 -9.08 0.46 -6.34
N PHE A 155 -8.26 1.44 -6.71
CA PHE A 155 -7.45 2.20 -5.76
C PHE A 155 -8.36 3.12 -4.93
N LYS A 156 -9.00 2.56 -3.90
CA LYS A 156 -9.92 3.29 -3.01
C LYS A 156 -9.28 4.50 -2.33
N GLN A 157 -7.96 4.58 -2.31
CA GLN A 157 -7.20 5.66 -1.67
C GLN A 157 -7.03 6.90 -2.56
N LEU A 158 -7.11 6.77 -3.88
CA LEU A 158 -7.14 7.93 -4.79
C LEU A 158 -8.55 8.55 -4.81
N THR A 159 -9.58 7.78 -4.47
CA THR A 159 -10.98 8.23 -4.43
C THR A 159 -11.47 8.59 -3.03
N ARG A 160 -10.82 8.11 -1.96
CA ARG A 160 -11.05 8.63 -0.61
C ARG A 160 -10.34 9.95 -0.47
N ALA A 161 -11.12 11.03 -0.39
CA ALA A 161 -10.65 12.27 0.21
C ALA A 161 -9.93 11.93 1.52
N ARG A 162 -8.65 12.34 1.65
CA ARG A 162 -7.89 12.16 2.89
C ARG A 162 -8.78 12.66 4.04
N PRO A 163 -9.10 11.83 5.05
CA PRO A 163 -9.74 12.37 6.24
C PRO A 163 -8.81 13.45 6.77
N ASN A 164 -9.32 14.69 6.91
CA ASN A 164 -8.54 15.83 7.41
C ASN A 164 -8.06 15.51 8.83
N TYR A 165 -6.92 14.85 8.95
CA TYR A 165 -6.26 14.52 10.21
C TYR A 165 -5.93 15.79 10.97
N TRP A 166 -5.56 16.85 10.24
CA TRP A 166 -5.43 18.21 10.75
C TRP A 166 -6.68 18.71 11.45
N ARG A 167 -7.90 18.36 11.02
CA ARG A 167 -9.13 18.81 11.70
C ARG A 167 -9.32 18.13 13.06
N ARG A 168 -8.89 16.87 13.20
CA ARG A 168 -8.91 16.16 14.49
C ARG A 168 -7.80 16.63 15.42
N LEU A 169 -6.60 16.84 14.89
CA LEU A 169 -5.45 17.34 15.65
C LEU A 169 -5.66 18.79 16.09
N TYR A 170 -6.21 19.64 15.21
CA TYR A 170 -6.57 21.01 15.51
C TYR A 170 -7.68 21.08 16.55
N ASN A 171 -8.73 20.26 16.45
CA ASN A 171 -9.77 20.21 17.49
C ASN A 171 -9.23 19.73 18.84
N LYS A 172 -8.27 18.79 18.85
CA LYS A 172 -7.65 18.28 20.08
C LYS A 172 -6.69 19.30 20.71
N LEU A 173 -5.91 20.01 19.88
CA LEU A 173 -5.06 21.13 20.31
C LEU A 173 -5.87 22.32 20.79
N TYR A 174 -6.95 22.67 20.09
CA TYR A 174 -7.86 23.75 20.49
C TYR A 174 -8.49 23.45 21.85
N TRP A 175 -8.90 22.21 22.10
CA TRP A 175 -9.39 21.78 23.42
C TRP A 175 -8.33 21.88 24.52
N PHE A 176 -7.08 21.46 24.24
CA PHE A 176 -5.97 21.61 25.20
C PHE A 176 -5.63 23.07 25.53
N ILE A 177 -5.68 23.96 24.54
CA ILE A 177 -5.39 25.40 24.74
C ILE A 177 -6.53 26.10 25.47
N THR A 178 -7.79 25.71 25.22
CA THR A 178 -8.96 26.36 25.84
C THR A 178 -9.29 25.84 27.24
N TYR A 179 -8.89 24.62 27.59
CA TYR A 179 -9.22 23.99 28.88
C TYR A 179 -8.05 23.80 29.85
N ASP A 180 -6.84 24.26 29.52
CA ASP A 180 -5.75 24.34 30.50
C ASP A 180 -5.78 25.71 31.22
N PRO A 181 -6.28 25.76 32.48
CA PRO A 181 -6.42 27.03 33.21
C PRO A 181 -5.08 27.72 33.49
N PHE A 182 -3.96 27.00 33.37
CA PHE A 182 -2.63 27.55 33.61
C PHE A 182 -2.14 28.40 32.43
N LEU A 183 -2.40 27.95 31.19
CA LEU A 183 -2.01 28.68 29.97
C LEU A 183 -2.94 29.86 29.66
N ALA A 184 -4.21 29.76 30.04
CA ALA A 184 -5.19 30.84 29.90
C ALA A 184 -4.86 32.09 30.75
N LYS A 185 -4.08 31.92 31.83
CA LYS A 185 -3.67 33.04 32.71
C LYS A 185 -2.49 33.82 32.11
N VAL A 186 -1.51 33.12 31.52
CA VAL A 186 -0.31 33.73 30.90
C VAL A 186 -0.63 34.55 29.65
N TRP A 187 -1.66 34.17 28.90
CA TRP A 187 -2.10 34.92 27.71
C TRP A 187 -3.00 36.13 28.03
N ARG A 188 -3.54 36.23 29.24
CA ARG A 188 -4.40 37.36 29.65
C ARG A 188 -3.62 38.53 30.24
N GLU A 189 -2.34 38.33 30.55
CA GLU A 189 -1.44 39.33 31.15
C GLU A 189 -0.43 39.91 30.13
N ARG A 190 -0.68 39.72 28.82
CA ARG A 190 -0.04 40.46 27.71
C ARG A 190 -1.11 41.15 26.89
#